data_AF-A0A6G9SGJ0-F1
#
_entry.id   AF-A0A6G9SGJ0-F1
#
_cell.length_a   1.000
_cell.length_b   1.000
_cell.length_c   1.000
_cell.angle_alpha   90.00
_cell.angle_beta   90.00
_cell.angle_gamma   90.00
#
_symmetry.space_group_name_H-M   'P 1'
#
loop_
_entity.id
_entity.type
_entity.pdbx_description
1 polymer ?
#
loop_
_entity_poly.entity_id
_entity_poly.type
_entity_poly.pdbx_seq_one_letter_code
_entity_poly.pdbx_strand_id
1 'polypeptide(L)'
;MTDRRRSDDYKQISGYIPRDLALEFKSICARLGISQSDAIEEMTQEWMAKKLSSRSEEAQRPKTIADVVQANMTKLKRCGVKNLQALAKGEVLPTPGDFAIITSALAIPEEERKKIWEETFKVSVYQDKVSVYQDIKGVKVYRDSGGVKKDECEYS
;
A
#
# COMPACT_ATOMS: atom_id res chain seq x y z
N MET A 1 16.73 17.37 -40.28
CA MET A 1 16.30 17.41 -38.87
C MET A 1 14.79 17.56 -38.88
N THR A 2 14.05 16.51 -38.54
CA THR A 2 12.59 16.53 -38.59
C THR A 2 12.08 17.43 -37.47
N ASP A 3 11.21 18.39 -37.78
CA ASP A 3 10.60 19.26 -36.78
C ASP A 3 9.69 18.43 -35.87
N ARG A 4 10.20 18.03 -34.69
CA ARG A 4 9.47 17.22 -33.71
C ARG A 4 8.17 17.90 -33.23
N ARG A 5 8.00 19.21 -33.44
CA ARG A 5 6.76 19.93 -33.09
C ARG A 5 5.59 19.59 -34.01
N ARG A 6 5.87 19.08 -35.21
CA ARG A 6 4.89 18.80 -36.27
C ARG A 6 4.69 17.30 -36.52
N SER A 7 5.33 16.44 -35.73
CA SER A 7 5.15 15.00 -35.81
C SER A 7 4.10 14.56 -34.80
N ASP A 8 3.20 13.68 -35.22
CA ASP A 8 2.16 13.11 -34.37
C ASP A 8 2.73 12.21 -33.26
N ASP A 9 3.97 11.75 -33.42
CA ASP A 9 4.67 10.87 -32.48
C ASP A 9 5.19 11.62 -31.23
N TYR A 10 5.17 12.96 -31.25
CA TYR A 10 5.69 13.78 -30.15
C TYR A 10 4.59 14.63 -29.51
N LYS A 11 4.62 14.70 -28.18
CA LYS A 11 3.81 15.63 -27.39
C LYS A 11 4.68 16.46 -26.44
N GLN A 12 4.35 17.74 -26.33
CA GLN A 12 5.03 18.65 -25.40
C GLN A 12 4.49 18.45 -23.99
N ILE A 13 5.39 18.17 -23.06
CA ILE A 13 5.10 18.12 -21.62
C ILE A 13 5.64 19.42 -21.00
N SER A 14 4.82 20.07 -20.17
CA SER A 14 5.15 21.36 -19.53
C SER A 14 5.14 21.23 -18.02
N GLY A 15 6.12 21.82 -17.34
CA GLY A 15 6.21 21.82 -15.89
C GLY A 15 7.15 22.90 -15.37
N TYR A 16 7.01 23.24 -14.09
CA TYR A 16 7.89 24.21 -13.42
C TYR A 16 9.00 23.48 -12.68
N ILE A 17 10.23 23.99 -12.81
CA ILE A 17 11.40 23.54 -12.06
C ILE A 17 12.12 24.74 -11.44
N PRO A 18 12.88 24.55 -10.35
CA PRO A 18 13.70 25.61 -9.77
C PRO A 18 14.66 26.22 -10.81
N ARG A 19 14.86 27.54 -10.73
CA ARG A 19 15.66 28.29 -11.70
C ARG A 19 17.09 27.76 -11.79
N ASP A 20 17.72 27.49 -10.64
CA ASP A 20 19.11 27.07 -10.59
C ASP A 20 19.28 25.69 -11.22
N LEU A 21 18.34 24.78 -10.94
CA LEU A 21 18.29 23.46 -11.57
C LEU A 21 18.13 23.55 -13.10
N ALA A 22 17.30 24.47 -13.59
CA ALA A 22 17.12 24.69 -15.03
C ALA A 22 18.41 25.18 -15.70
N LEU A 23 19.18 26.03 -15.02
CA LEU A 23 20.45 26.55 -15.53
C LEU A 23 21.53 25.47 -15.58
N GLU A 24 21.66 24.69 -14.51
CA GLU A 24 22.60 23.58 -14.45
C GLU A 24 22.28 22.52 -15.52
N PHE A 25 21.00 22.14 -15.65
CA PHE A 25 20.56 21.19 -16.66
C PHE A 25 20.94 21.65 -18.08
N LYS A 26 20.67 22.92 -18.41
CA LYS A 26 21.04 23.50 -19.72
C LYS A 26 22.54 23.54 -19.93
N SER A 27 23.31 23.91 -18.90
CA SER A 27 24.78 23.93 -18.93
C SER A 27 25.35 22.54 -19.23
N ILE A 28 24.83 21.51 -18.57
CA ILE A 28 25.24 20.11 -18.79
C ILE A 28 24.91 19.67 -20.22
N CYS A 29 23.68 19.94 -20.70
CA CYS A 29 23.29 19.60 -22.06
C CYS A 29 24.20 20.25 -23.10
N ALA A 30 24.52 21.54 -22.91
CA ALA A 30 25.42 22.27 -23.80
C ALA A 30 26.84 21.69 -23.77
N ARG A 31 27.38 21.37 -22.58
CA ARG A 31 28.71 20.77 -22.41
C ARG A 31 28.82 19.40 -23.07
N LEU A 32 27.75 18.61 -23.03
CA LEU A 32 27.70 17.27 -23.62
C LEU A 32 27.29 17.27 -25.10
N GLY A 33 26.90 18.41 -25.66
CA GLY A 33 26.45 18.51 -27.05
C GLY A 33 25.13 17.78 -27.33
N ILE A 34 24.30 17.55 -26.30
CA ILE A 34 23.02 16.85 -26.41
C ILE A 34 21.85 17.82 -26.40
N SER A 35 20.74 17.45 -27.03
CA SER A 35 19.53 18.28 -26.99
C SER A 35 18.82 18.13 -25.64
N GLN A 36 18.20 19.21 -25.15
CA GLN A 36 17.40 19.17 -23.92
C GLN A 36 16.25 18.17 -24.02
N SER A 37 15.68 17.98 -25.23
CA SER A 37 14.62 17.00 -25.46
C SER A 37 15.11 15.57 -25.31
N ASP A 38 16.29 15.25 -25.85
CA ASP A 38 16.85 13.89 -25.73
C ASP A 38 17.21 13.58 -24.27
N ALA A 39 17.78 14.54 -23.55
CA ALA A 39 18.07 14.38 -22.12
C ALA A 39 16.79 14.17 -21.28
N ILE A 40 15.72 14.91 -21.57
CA ILE A 40 14.41 14.72 -20.90
C ILE A 40 13.82 13.35 -21.25
N GLU A 41 13.95 12.89 -22.50
CA GLU A 41 13.45 11.60 -22.94
C GLU A 41 14.14 10.46 -22.18
N GLU A 42 15.47 10.48 -22.09
CA GLU A 42 16.27 9.50 -21.34
C GLU A 42 15.87 9.49 -19.85
N MET A 43 15.82 10.67 -19.21
CA MET A 43 15.40 10.79 -17.81
C MET A 43 13.96 10.28 -17.58
N THR A 44 13.07 10.51 -18.53
CA THR A 44 11.68 10.07 -18.43
C THR A 44 11.59 8.54 -18.54
N GLN A 45 12.34 7.93 -19.45
CA GLN A 45 12.42 6.47 -19.58
C GLN A 45 12.97 5.83 -18.31
N GLU A 46 14.07 6.37 -17.76
CA GLU A 46 14.66 5.87 -16.52
C GLU A 46 13.69 5.99 -15.34
N TRP A 47 13.02 7.15 -15.21
CA TRP A 47 12.03 7.37 -14.16
C TRP A 47 10.85 6.40 -14.28
N MET A 48 10.34 6.15 -15.50
CA MET A 48 9.29 5.16 -15.73
C MET A 48 9.74 3.75 -15.36
N ALA A 49 10.93 3.35 -15.77
CA ALA A 49 11.50 2.04 -15.43
C ALA A 49 11.59 1.87 -13.91
N LYS A 50 12.09 2.88 -13.19
CA LYS A 50 12.15 2.86 -11.72
C LYS A 50 10.77 2.74 -11.08
N LYS A 51 9.78 3.48 -11.58
CA LYS A 51 8.41 3.44 -11.03
C LYS A 51 7.70 2.13 -11.32
N LEU A 52 7.87 1.56 -12.50
CA LEU A 52 7.31 0.27 -12.86
C LEU A 52 7.97 -0.86 -12.05
N SER A 53 9.29 -0.85 -11.88
CA SER A 53 10.01 -1.82 -11.04
C SER A 53 9.68 -1.68 -9.55
N SER A 54 9.51 -0.45 -9.04
CA SER A 54 9.09 -0.24 -7.65
C SER A 54 7.65 -0.69 -7.40
N ARG A 55 6.79 -0.66 -8.42
CA ARG A 55 5.42 -1.15 -8.32
C ARG A 55 5.38 -2.68 -8.22
N SER A 56 6.31 -3.41 -8.84
CA SER A 56 6.45 -4.85 -8.61
C SER A 56 6.97 -5.18 -7.21
N GLU A 57 7.85 -4.37 -6.62
CA GLU A 57 8.35 -4.62 -5.25
C GLU A 57 7.39 -4.18 -4.14
N GLU A 58 6.68 -3.05 -4.30
CA GLU A 58 5.69 -2.58 -3.31
C GLU A 58 4.35 -3.31 -3.39
N ALA A 59 3.98 -3.88 -4.54
CA ALA A 59 2.77 -4.70 -4.67
C ALA A 59 2.98 -6.16 -4.24
N GLN A 60 4.24 -6.59 -4.01
CA GLN A 60 4.57 -7.96 -3.59
C GLN A 60 5.02 -8.10 -2.13
N ARG A 61 5.17 -7.01 -1.37
CA ARG A 61 5.30 -7.13 0.09
C ARG A 61 3.90 -7.21 0.67
N PRO A 62 3.43 -8.38 1.13
CA PRO A 62 2.13 -8.46 1.76
C PRO A 62 2.13 -7.59 3.02
N LYS A 63 1.40 -6.48 2.97
CA LYS A 63 1.34 -5.48 4.05
C LYS A 63 0.30 -5.86 5.10
N THR A 64 -0.77 -6.50 4.64
CA THR A 64 -1.88 -6.92 5.50
C THR A 64 -1.91 -8.43 5.71
N ILE A 65 -2.60 -8.85 6.77
CA ILE A 65 -2.86 -10.27 7.05
C ILE A 65 -3.59 -10.92 5.85
N ALA A 66 -4.48 -10.19 5.16
CA ALA A 66 -5.17 -10.69 3.98
C ALA A 66 -4.18 -11.04 2.86
N ASP A 67 -3.23 -10.14 2.56
CA ASP A 67 -2.18 -10.36 1.55
C ASP A 67 -1.27 -11.54 1.93
N VAL A 68 -0.89 -11.63 3.22
CA VAL A 68 -0.05 -12.71 3.76
C VAL A 68 -0.76 -14.06 3.62
N VAL A 69 -2.06 -14.11 3.93
CA VAL A 69 -2.89 -15.32 3.84
C VAL A 69 -3.11 -15.71 2.38
N GLN A 70 -3.39 -14.74 1.50
CA GLN A 70 -3.59 -14.97 0.07
C GLN A 70 -2.33 -15.53 -0.60
N ALA A 71 -1.16 -14.99 -0.27
CA ALA A 71 0.12 -15.46 -0.80
C ALA A 71 0.52 -16.87 -0.29
N ASN A 72 0.05 -17.27 0.90
CA ASN A 72 0.48 -18.51 1.56
C ASN A 72 -0.64 -19.53 1.80
N MET A 73 -1.74 -19.47 1.03
CA MET A 73 -2.93 -20.31 1.24
C MET A 73 -2.62 -21.82 1.31
N THR A 74 -1.66 -22.32 0.53
CA THR A 74 -1.32 -23.75 0.47
C THR A 74 -0.67 -24.27 1.76
N LYS A 75 0.07 -23.42 2.47
CA LYS A 75 0.67 -23.73 3.77
C LYS A 75 -0.36 -23.62 4.89
N LEU A 76 -1.19 -22.57 4.86
CA LEU A 76 -2.17 -22.29 5.90
C LEU A 76 -3.39 -23.22 5.88
N LYS A 77 -3.75 -23.79 4.72
CA LYS A 77 -4.82 -24.81 4.62
C LYS A 77 -4.58 -26.02 5.53
N ARG A 78 -3.33 -26.30 5.91
CA ARG A 78 -2.97 -27.41 6.81
C ARG A 78 -3.02 -27.03 8.29
N CYS A 79 -3.16 -25.74 8.62
CA CYS A 79 -3.06 -25.20 9.98
C CYS A 79 -4.41 -25.11 10.72
N GLY A 80 -5.52 -25.55 10.10
CA GLY A 80 -6.81 -25.69 10.78
C GLY A 80 -7.59 -24.41 11.07
N VAL A 81 -7.17 -23.25 10.53
CA VAL A 81 -7.87 -21.97 10.70
C VAL A 81 -9.18 -22.00 9.90
N LYS A 82 -10.32 -21.92 10.61
CA LYS A 82 -11.66 -22.12 10.02
C LYS A 82 -12.06 -21.03 9.02
N ASN A 83 -11.54 -19.81 9.18
CA ASN A 83 -11.97 -18.62 8.42
C ASN A 83 -10.93 -18.13 7.40
N LEU A 84 -10.02 -18.99 6.93
CA LEU A 84 -8.92 -18.62 6.01
C LEU A 84 -9.38 -17.90 4.74
N GLN A 85 -10.51 -18.31 4.16
CA GLN A 85 -11.02 -17.71 2.94
C GLN A 85 -11.60 -16.31 3.18
N ALA A 86 -12.28 -16.11 4.31
CA ALA A 86 -12.83 -14.79 4.69
C ALA A 86 -11.70 -13.80 5.05
N LEU A 87 -10.64 -14.29 5.70
CA LEU A 87 -9.43 -13.51 5.99
C LEU A 87 -8.67 -13.12 4.73
N ALA A 88 -8.52 -14.03 3.76
CA ALA A 88 -7.87 -13.76 2.47
C ALA A 88 -8.61 -12.69 1.64
N LYS A 89 -9.94 -12.62 1.79
CA LYS A 89 -10.78 -11.61 1.11
C LYS A 89 -10.88 -10.29 1.85
N GLY A 90 -10.38 -10.20 3.09
CA GLY A 90 -10.50 -9.01 3.93
C GLY A 90 -11.91 -8.75 4.46
N GLU A 91 -12.81 -9.74 4.41
CA GLU A 91 -14.21 -9.60 4.85
C GLU A 91 -14.36 -9.65 6.38
N VAL A 92 -13.39 -10.29 7.06
CA VAL A 92 -13.41 -10.52 8.51
C VAL A 92 -12.07 -10.11 9.12
N LEU A 93 -12.10 -9.46 10.29
CA LEU A 93 -10.88 -9.15 11.02
C LEU A 93 -10.29 -10.41 11.66
N PRO A 94 -8.96 -10.58 11.64
CA PRO A 94 -8.32 -11.73 12.26
C PRO A 94 -8.48 -11.68 13.78
N THR A 95 -9.01 -12.76 14.36
CA THR A 95 -8.98 -12.98 15.82
C THR A 95 -7.53 -13.06 16.27
N PRO A 96 -7.15 -12.56 17.47
CA PRO A 96 -5.80 -12.71 18.00
C PRO A 96 -5.26 -14.16 17.94
N GLY A 97 -6.13 -15.14 18.14
CA GLY A 97 -5.81 -16.57 18.01
C GLY A 97 -5.49 -17.01 16.57
N ASP A 98 -6.30 -16.58 15.59
CA ASP A 98 -6.07 -16.89 14.17
C ASP A 98 -4.75 -16.27 13.69
N PHE A 99 -4.47 -15.03 14.12
CA PHE A 99 -3.22 -14.34 13.80
C PHE A 99 -1.98 -15.02 14.38
N ALA A 100 -2.05 -15.50 15.62
CA ALA A 100 -0.96 -16.25 16.24
C ALA A 100 -0.66 -17.55 15.46
N ILE A 101 -1.69 -18.25 15.02
CA ILE A 101 -1.55 -19.50 14.22
C ILE A 101 -0.94 -19.19 12.85
N ILE A 102 -1.43 -18.16 12.16
CA ILE A 102 -0.93 -17.76 10.83
C ILE A 102 0.54 -17.32 10.90
N THR A 103 0.88 -16.44 11.83
CA THR A 103 2.25 -15.92 11.97
C THR A 103 3.25 -16.97 12.44
N SER A 104 2.81 -17.89 13.30
CA SER A 104 3.61 -19.05 13.71
C SER A 104 3.85 -20.02 12.56
N ALA A 105 2.81 -20.36 11.79
CA ALA A 105 2.92 -21.27 10.65
C ALA A 105 3.83 -20.73 9.52
N LEU A 106 3.92 -19.41 9.40
CA LEU A 106 4.76 -18.73 8.41
C LEU A 106 6.14 -18.36 8.93
N ALA A 107 6.46 -18.69 10.20
CA ALA A 107 7.72 -18.36 10.84
C ALA A 107 8.09 -16.85 10.73
N ILE A 108 7.08 -15.98 10.78
CA ILE A 108 7.26 -14.52 10.67
C ILE A 108 7.92 -14.00 11.96
N PRO A 109 8.97 -13.16 11.90
CA PRO A 109 9.65 -12.60 13.07
C PRO A 109 8.75 -11.60 13.82
N GLU A 110 8.99 -11.39 15.13
CA GLU A 110 8.08 -10.63 16.01
C GLU A 110 7.90 -9.17 15.56
N GLU A 111 8.95 -8.56 15.03
CA GLU A 111 8.95 -7.20 14.52
C GLU A 111 7.97 -7.04 13.35
N GLU A 112 7.95 -8.02 12.44
CA GLU A 112 7.04 -8.03 11.30
C GLU A 112 5.61 -8.34 11.72
N ARG A 113 5.40 -9.18 12.74
CA ARG A 113 4.06 -9.44 13.29
C ARG A 113 3.39 -8.16 13.78
N LYS A 114 4.10 -7.34 14.55
CA LYS A 114 3.57 -6.07 15.07
C LYS A 114 3.18 -5.13 13.93
N LYS A 115 4.04 -5.02 12.92
CA LYS A 115 3.80 -4.19 11.74
C LYS A 115 2.58 -4.64 10.94
N ILE A 116 2.49 -5.94 10.65
CA ILE A 116 1.36 -6.55 9.91
C ILE A 116 0.05 -6.38 10.68
N TRP A 117 0.09 -6.53 12.01
CA TRP A 117 -1.07 -6.29 12.87
C TRP A 117 -1.51 -4.84 12.79
N GLU A 118 -0.61 -3.88 13.04
CA GLU A 118 -0.90 -2.45 12.93
C GLU A 118 -1.44 -2.04 11.56
N GLU A 119 -0.84 -2.54 10.47
CA GLU A 119 -1.29 -2.24 9.10
C GLU A 119 -2.68 -2.81 8.82
N THR A 120 -3.00 -4.00 9.34
CA THR A 120 -4.33 -4.61 9.20
C THR A 120 -5.41 -3.77 9.90
N PHE A 121 -5.12 -3.21 11.08
CA PHE A 121 -6.06 -2.34 11.81
C PHE A 121 -6.09 -0.89 11.29
N LYS A 122 -5.01 -0.38 10.68
CA LYS A 122 -5.06 0.93 10.01
C LYS A 122 -6.04 0.89 8.85
N VAL A 123 -6.04 -0.18 8.05
CA VAL A 123 -6.96 -0.32 6.90
C VAL A 123 -8.42 -0.40 7.36
N SER A 124 -8.75 -1.11 8.44
CA SER A 124 -10.13 -1.21 8.93
C SER A 124 -10.71 0.13 9.41
N VAL A 125 -9.89 0.98 10.03
CA VAL A 125 -10.28 2.34 10.45
C VAL A 125 -10.51 3.29 9.26
N TYR A 126 -9.84 3.06 8.12
CA TYR A 126 -10.07 3.82 6.89
C TYR A 126 -11.19 3.24 6.01
N GLN A 127 -11.44 1.93 6.05
CA GLN A 127 -12.59 1.31 5.38
C GLN A 127 -13.91 1.81 5.96
N ASP A 128 -13.96 2.09 7.27
CA ASP A 128 -15.07 2.77 7.94
C ASP A 128 -15.25 4.24 7.55
N LYS A 129 -14.27 4.88 6.87
CA LYS A 129 -14.40 6.25 6.34
C LYS A 129 -14.66 6.30 4.83
N VAL A 130 -14.29 5.26 4.08
CA VAL A 130 -14.58 5.17 2.65
C VAL A 130 -16.00 4.64 2.39
N SER A 131 -16.60 3.91 3.34
CA SER A 131 -18.03 3.55 3.30
C SER A 131 -18.97 4.73 3.62
N VAL A 132 -18.47 5.87 4.13
CA VAL A 132 -19.30 7.03 4.49
C VAL A 132 -19.84 7.79 3.27
N TYR A 133 -19.33 7.53 2.06
CA TYR A 133 -19.86 8.14 0.84
C TYR A 133 -20.77 7.23 0.00
N GLN A 134 -21.11 6.02 0.46
CA GLN A 134 -22.16 5.22 -0.17
C GLN A 134 -23.07 4.56 0.89
N ASP A 135 -24.35 4.92 0.78
CA ASP A 135 -25.52 4.32 1.45
C ASP A 135 -25.78 4.65 2.93
N ILE A 136 -26.37 5.84 3.11
CA ILE A 136 -27.33 6.09 4.18
C ILE A 136 -28.59 5.26 3.91
N LYS A 137 -28.68 4.04 4.46
CA LYS A 137 -29.97 3.41 4.74
C LYS A 137 -29.86 2.33 5.82
N GLY A 138 -30.06 2.79 7.06
CA GLY A 138 -30.76 2.03 8.09
C GLY A 138 -30.01 0.87 8.73
N VAL A 139 -29.11 1.16 9.67
CA VAL A 139 -28.78 0.22 10.75
C VAL A 139 -28.92 0.94 12.09
N LYS A 140 -29.91 0.53 12.89
CA LYS A 140 -30.09 0.99 14.27
C LYS A 140 -28.93 0.46 15.12
N VAL A 141 -28.07 1.36 15.58
CA VAL A 141 -27.08 1.06 16.62
C VAL A 141 -27.80 1.08 17.97
N TYR A 142 -27.96 -0.08 18.60
CA TYR A 142 -28.29 -0.11 20.03
C TYR A 142 -27.01 0.29 20.79
N ARG A 143 -27.04 1.47 21.42
CA ARG A 143 -26.09 1.79 22.49
C ARG A 143 -26.43 0.90 23.68
N ASP A 144 -25.67 -0.18 23.85
CA ASP A 144 -25.68 -0.86 25.14
C ASP A 144 -24.99 0.05 26.15
N SER A 145 -25.82 0.67 26.99
CA SER A 145 -25.41 1.59 28.05
C SER A 145 -25.15 0.78 29.32
N GLY A 146 -24.26 -0.22 29.24
CA GLY A 146 -23.84 -1.02 30.37
C GLY A 146 -22.60 -0.40 31.02
N GLY A 147 -22.80 0.50 31.98
CA GLY A 147 -21.73 1.06 32.79
C GLY A 147 -20.91 -0.03 33.47
N VAL A 148 -19.60 -0.03 33.23
CA VAL A 148 -18.64 -0.84 33.98
C VAL A 148 -18.67 -0.35 35.43
N LYS A 149 -19.27 -1.14 36.33
CA LYS A 149 -19.03 -0.99 37.76
C LYS A 149 -17.58 -1.40 38.01
N LYS A 150 -16.76 -0.41 38.37
CA LYS A 150 -15.56 -0.64 39.17
C LYS A 150 -16.04 -1.22 40.48
N ASP A 151 -15.57 -2.40 40.84
CA ASP A 151 -14.90 -2.68 42.11
C ASP A 151 -14.56 -4.18 42.16
N GLU A 152 -13.57 -4.51 42.98
CA GLU A 152 -12.98 -5.84 43.24
C GLU A 152 -11.73 -6.18 42.39
N CYS A 153 -10.69 -5.36 42.62
CA CYS A 153 -9.35 -5.90 42.75
C CYS A 153 -9.15 -6.33 44.21
N GLU A 154 -9.14 -7.63 44.50
CA GLU A 154 -8.41 -8.20 45.63
C GLU A 154 -8.23 -9.70 45.36
N TYR A 155 -6.98 -10.14 45.26
CA TYR A 155 -6.64 -11.56 45.39
C TYR A 155 -5.55 -11.64 46.45
N SER A 156 -5.91 -12.24 47.59
CA SER A 156 -4.98 -12.69 48.64
C SER A 156 -4.24 -13.94 48.19
#